data_AF-A0AAD6SM75-F1
#
_entry.id   AF-A0AAD6SM75-F1
#
_cell.length_a   1.000
_cell.length_b   1.000
_cell.length_c   1.000
_cell.angle_alpha   90.00
_cell.angle_beta   90.00
_cell.angle_gamma   90.00
#
_symmetry.space_group_name_H-M   'P 1'
#
loop_
_entity.id
_entity.type
_entity.pdbx_description
1 polymer ?
#
loop_
_entity_poly.entity_id
_entity_poly.type
_entity_poly.pdbx_seq_one_letter_code
_entity_poly.pdbx_strand_id
1 'polypeptide(L)'
;MPTEWYREIVSKPPVPRGKKSFAYAIPDEFIDGPARKRVISIQAAFVRPQWTLVFVDHNVMIQFHLMLSQSFLPSHLDPGSKIWPYLWSRTHGPVYHQEPTATLKWLETWRLETVDAGDLTPIFEAIKTTQAVFNGCGAQEATDLLLLAFIHVQMPAVYVCVHPETWSRILATLIEYDADRATLVRPKKPLPYISGPRPFRFNADGHHKYLNRIYSYRRSEVILTAEDLVTSHDLGLFLSDASIDPDGRARAAGSSPSSIPMTLRTGRKTLHIPNFAIKWRKGNTKYVTYSPFTARPAANWQKAIRETTGSDVREEYNKTTLGLYSFRLFVDCIWSAKTLSGEGLPKGRRPLETVGSSNRKRPLAKEIKRTAAPKTKRRRVMDENENIDVTEGIRTRSGRRLN
;
A
#
# COMPACT_ATOMS: atom_id res chain seq x y z
N MET A 1 8.55 4.04 -25.05
CA MET A 1 7.77 3.25 -26.03
C MET A 1 7.19 4.17 -27.09
N PRO A 2 6.89 3.68 -28.31
CA PRO A 2 6.12 4.43 -29.30
C PRO A 2 4.81 4.95 -28.70
N THR A 3 4.43 6.19 -29.04
CA THR A 3 3.21 6.80 -28.51
C THR A 3 1.94 6.08 -28.94
N GLU A 4 1.96 5.50 -30.14
CA GLU A 4 0.85 4.72 -30.69
C GLU A 4 0.50 3.51 -29.82
N TRP A 5 1.48 2.77 -29.32
CA TRP A 5 1.26 1.63 -28.42
C TRP A 5 0.56 2.09 -27.12
N TYR A 6 0.96 3.24 -26.57
CA TYR A 6 0.33 3.78 -25.37
C TYR A 6 -1.13 4.15 -25.65
N ARG A 7 -1.39 4.83 -26.77
CA ARG A 7 -2.75 5.22 -27.20
C ARG A 7 -3.64 4.00 -27.41
N GLU A 8 -3.11 2.96 -28.03
CA GLU A 8 -3.84 1.71 -28.23
C GLU A 8 -4.25 1.09 -26.88
N ILE A 9 -3.31 0.98 -25.93
CA ILE A 9 -3.58 0.40 -24.60
C ILE A 9 -4.64 1.21 -23.84
N VAL A 10 -4.52 2.53 -23.78
CA VAL A 10 -5.46 3.38 -23.02
C VAL A 10 -6.79 3.63 -23.74
N SER A 11 -6.89 3.30 -25.03
CA SER A 11 -8.16 3.35 -25.78
C SER A 11 -9.09 2.20 -25.41
N LYS A 12 -8.54 1.09 -24.89
CA LYS A 12 -9.32 -0.07 -24.44
C LYS A 12 -9.95 0.22 -23.07
N PRO A 13 -11.17 -0.30 -22.80
CA PRO A 13 -11.79 -0.16 -21.48
C PRO A 13 -10.87 -0.70 -20.37
N PRO A 14 -10.71 0.04 -19.25
CA PRO A 14 -9.91 -0.43 -18.14
C PRO A 14 -10.54 -1.65 -17.47
N VAL A 15 -9.70 -2.58 -17.01
CA VAL A 15 -10.08 -3.76 -16.23
C VAL A 15 -10.11 -3.38 -14.74
N PRO A 16 -11.25 -3.53 -14.04
CA PRO A 16 -11.33 -3.25 -12.61
C PRO A 16 -10.42 -4.17 -11.79
N ARG A 17 -9.62 -3.59 -10.88
CA ARG A 17 -8.81 -4.30 -9.87
C ARG A 17 -9.28 -3.88 -8.47
N GLY A 18 -10.40 -4.44 -8.05
CA GLY A 18 -11.05 -4.08 -6.78
C GLY A 18 -11.76 -2.72 -6.85
N LYS A 19 -12.03 -2.11 -5.69
CA LYS A 19 -12.85 -0.88 -5.61
C LYS A 19 -12.13 0.41 -6.00
N LYS A 20 -10.78 0.43 -5.96
CA LYS A 20 -9.98 1.66 -6.03
C LYS A 20 -8.95 1.69 -7.14
N SER A 21 -8.79 0.61 -7.91
CA SER A 21 -7.73 0.55 -8.92
C SER A 21 -8.22 -0.07 -10.21
N PHE A 22 -7.58 0.34 -11.30
CA PHE A 22 -7.83 -0.14 -12.64
C PHE A 22 -6.50 -0.62 -13.24
N ALA A 23 -6.61 -1.50 -14.22
CA ALA A 23 -5.49 -1.91 -15.06
C ALA A 23 -5.90 -1.87 -16.53
N TYR A 24 -4.94 -1.95 -17.42
CA TYR A 24 -5.15 -1.94 -18.86
C TYR A 24 -4.74 -3.28 -19.44
N ALA A 25 -5.53 -3.78 -20.39
CA ALA A 25 -5.16 -4.96 -21.15
C ALA A 25 -3.96 -4.63 -22.05
N ILE A 26 -2.92 -5.46 -22.02
CA ILE A 26 -1.74 -5.32 -22.87
C ILE A 26 -1.92 -6.22 -24.10
N PRO A 27 -1.77 -5.69 -25.32
CA PRO A 27 -1.63 -6.47 -26.56
C PRO A 27 -0.50 -7.51 -26.47
N ASP A 28 -0.68 -8.67 -27.11
CA ASP A 28 0.23 -9.81 -26.98
C ASP A 28 1.65 -9.49 -27.48
N GLU A 29 1.72 -8.69 -28.53
CA GLU A 29 2.94 -8.18 -29.13
C GLU A 29 3.78 -7.29 -28.21
N PHE A 30 3.20 -6.75 -27.12
CA PHE A 30 3.90 -5.86 -26.18
C PHE A 30 4.30 -6.55 -24.87
N ILE A 31 3.95 -7.82 -24.67
CA ILE A 31 4.19 -8.56 -23.42
C ILE A 31 5.58 -9.23 -23.42
N ASP A 32 6.28 -9.14 -22.29
CA ASP A 32 7.52 -9.86 -22.03
C ASP A 32 7.50 -10.48 -20.63
N GLY A 33 7.33 -11.81 -20.55
CA GLY A 33 7.34 -12.57 -19.29
C GLY A 33 6.06 -13.39 -19.00
N PRO A 34 5.99 -14.03 -17.81
CA PRO A 34 5.02 -15.09 -17.51
C PRO A 34 3.60 -14.59 -17.17
N ALA A 35 3.23 -13.36 -17.59
CA ALA A 35 1.99 -12.71 -17.16
C ALA A 35 0.74 -13.44 -17.68
N ARG A 36 0.28 -14.47 -16.93
CA ARG A 36 -0.94 -15.26 -17.21
C ARG A 36 -2.21 -14.41 -17.33
N LYS A 37 -2.22 -13.21 -16.73
CA LYS A 37 -3.27 -12.21 -16.90
C LYS A 37 -2.65 -10.97 -17.51
N ARG A 38 -3.03 -10.68 -18.76
CA ARG A 38 -2.48 -9.67 -19.67
C ARG A 38 -2.86 -8.24 -19.28
N VAL A 39 -2.64 -7.87 -18.02
CA VAL A 39 -3.04 -6.56 -17.50
C VAL A 39 -1.90 -5.86 -16.76
N ILE A 40 -1.86 -4.54 -16.86
CA ILE A 40 -0.86 -3.68 -16.21
C ILE A 40 -1.51 -2.45 -15.60
N SER A 41 -1.04 -2.01 -14.44
CA SER A 41 -1.43 -0.71 -13.90
C SER A 41 -0.44 0.36 -14.37
N ILE A 42 -0.90 1.29 -15.20
CA ILE A 42 -0.12 2.48 -15.60
C ILE A 42 -0.35 3.56 -14.55
N GLN A 43 0.67 3.84 -13.73
CA GLN A 43 0.60 4.80 -12.64
C GLN A 43 0.77 6.25 -13.13
N ALA A 44 1.62 6.44 -14.13
CA ALA A 44 1.86 7.74 -14.76
C ALA A 44 2.36 7.56 -16.20
N ALA A 45 2.18 8.59 -17.02
CA ALA A 45 2.74 8.65 -18.37
C ALA A 45 3.12 10.08 -18.76
N PHE A 46 4.29 10.25 -19.38
CA PHE A 46 4.67 11.47 -20.09
C PHE A 46 4.58 11.22 -21.59
N VAL A 47 3.53 11.75 -22.20
CA VAL A 47 3.18 11.52 -23.61
C VAL A 47 3.81 12.61 -24.47
N ARG A 48 4.65 12.21 -25.44
CA ARG A 48 5.15 13.10 -26.52
C ARG A 48 4.60 12.62 -27.87
N PRO A 49 4.79 13.36 -28.97
CA PRO A 49 4.23 12.95 -30.26
C PRO A 49 4.77 11.60 -30.77
N GLN A 50 6.08 11.33 -30.60
CA GLN A 50 6.73 10.11 -31.12
C GLN A 50 6.97 9.03 -30.06
N TRP A 51 7.11 9.42 -28.79
CA TRP A 51 7.30 8.47 -27.70
C TRP A 51 6.56 8.84 -26.43
N THR A 52 6.22 7.81 -25.66
CA THR A 52 5.68 7.93 -24.31
C THR A 52 6.63 7.26 -23.31
N LEU A 53 6.90 7.96 -22.21
CA LEU A 53 7.50 7.36 -21.01
C LEU A 53 6.36 6.93 -20.09
N VAL A 54 6.30 5.65 -19.75
CA VAL A 54 5.26 5.10 -18.88
C VAL A 54 5.87 4.57 -17.59
N PHE A 55 5.14 4.73 -16.49
CA PHE A 55 5.46 4.16 -15.19
C PHE A 55 4.43 3.09 -14.92
N VAL A 56 4.84 1.83 -15.02
CA VAL A 56 3.91 0.71 -15.07
C VAL A 56 4.28 -0.34 -14.06
N ASP A 57 3.25 -0.91 -13.45
CA ASP A 57 3.44 -1.87 -12.38
C ASP A 57 2.39 -2.98 -12.42
N HIS A 58 2.87 -4.20 -12.27
CA HIS A 58 2.06 -5.40 -12.12
C HIS A 58 1.45 -5.50 -10.70
N ASN A 59 2.24 -5.14 -9.69
CA ASN A 59 1.91 -5.33 -8.28
C ASN A 59 1.65 -4.01 -7.52
N VAL A 60 1.85 -2.85 -8.18
CA VAL A 60 1.61 -1.50 -7.62
C VAL A 60 2.54 -1.18 -6.43
N MET A 61 3.82 -1.45 -6.62
CA MET A 61 4.97 -1.21 -5.75
C MET A 61 5.91 -0.10 -6.24
N ILE A 62 5.64 0.59 -7.37
CA ILE A 62 6.46 1.73 -7.81
C ILE A 62 6.48 2.80 -6.73
N GLN A 63 7.69 3.18 -6.33
CA GLN A 63 7.97 4.33 -5.49
C GLN A 63 8.45 5.51 -6.34
N PHE A 64 7.85 6.68 -6.12
CA PHE A 64 8.31 7.94 -6.70
C PHE A 64 9.06 8.75 -5.65
N HIS A 65 10.32 9.09 -5.94
CA HIS A 65 11.05 10.08 -5.15
C HIS A 65 10.75 11.47 -5.72
N LEU A 66 9.93 12.23 -5.02
CA LEU A 66 9.60 13.60 -5.40
C LEU A 66 10.63 14.55 -4.79
N MET A 67 11.49 15.11 -5.63
CA MET A 67 12.37 16.21 -5.23
C MET A 67 11.62 17.53 -5.45
N LEU A 68 11.21 18.17 -4.37
CA LEU A 68 10.56 19.47 -4.43
C LEU A 68 11.60 20.56 -4.70
N SER A 69 11.24 21.55 -5.53
CA SER A 69 12.17 22.61 -5.97
C SER A 69 12.45 23.68 -4.90
N GLN A 70 11.88 23.56 -3.71
CA GLN A 70 12.13 24.43 -2.56
C GLN A 70 12.87 23.66 -1.47
N SER A 71 13.69 24.38 -0.70
CA SER A 71 14.38 23.86 0.46
C SER A 71 13.37 23.42 1.52
N PHE A 72 13.15 22.11 1.62
CA PHE A 72 12.54 21.56 2.83
C PHE A 72 13.57 21.63 3.95
N LEU A 73 13.14 22.09 5.11
CA LEU A 73 13.86 21.81 6.33
C LEU A 73 13.53 20.37 6.73
N PRO A 74 14.49 19.59 7.26
CA PRO A 74 14.22 18.27 7.80
C PRO A 74 13.03 18.24 8.77
N SER A 75 12.83 19.30 9.55
CA SER A 75 11.72 19.44 10.49
C SER A 75 10.32 19.51 9.86
N HIS A 76 10.22 19.77 8.55
CA HIS A 76 8.96 19.64 7.83
C HIS A 76 8.53 18.17 7.65
N LEU A 77 9.44 17.22 7.87
CA LEU A 77 9.13 15.80 7.83
C LEU A 77 8.83 15.24 9.22
N ASP A 78 8.86 16.05 10.28
CA ASP A 78 8.51 15.61 11.63
C ASP A 78 6.97 15.39 11.72
N PRO A 79 6.49 14.33 12.40
CA PRO A 79 5.09 14.14 12.75
C PRO A 79 4.53 15.32 13.51
N GLY A 80 3.31 15.69 13.13
CA GLY A 80 2.65 16.89 13.66
C GLY A 80 3.11 18.20 13.02
N SER A 81 4.12 18.18 12.13
CA SER A 81 4.46 19.37 11.35
C SER A 81 3.29 19.81 10.47
N LYS A 82 3.28 21.09 10.07
CA LYS A 82 2.19 21.67 9.26
C LYS A 82 1.97 20.92 7.94
N ILE A 83 3.02 20.35 7.34
CA ILE A 83 2.91 19.65 6.06
C ILE A 83 2.60 18.15 6.24
N TRP A 84 2.83 17.56 7.42
CA TRP A 84 2.61 16.14 7.68
C TRP A 84 1.22 15.64 7.26
N PRO A 85 0.09 16.33 7.56
CA PRO A 85 -1.23 15.93 7.09
C PRO A 85 -1.40 15.87 5.57
N TYR A 86 -0.61 16.63 4.82
CA TYR A 86 -0.65 16.65 3.37
C TYR A 86 0.23 15.56 2.74
N LEU A 87 1.27 15.15 3.45
CA LEU A 87 2.13 14.04 3.04
C LEU A 87 1.49 12.70 3.40
N TRP A 88 1.09 12.51 4.66
CA TRP A 88 0.74 11.19 5.17
C TRP A 88 -0.73 11.04 5.55
N SER A 89 -1.53 12.11 5.50
CA SER A 89 -2.87 12.26 6.12
C SER A 89 -2.81 12.55 7.62
N ARG A 90 -3.90 13.11 8.17
CA ARG A 90 -4.03 13.43 9.61
C ARG A 90 -4.05 12.18 10.51
N THR A 91 -4.20 11.00 9.94
CA THR A 91 -4.40 9.76 10.69
C THR A 91 -3.16 8.88 10.74
N HIS A 92 -1.99 9.38 10.33
CA HIS A 92 -0.74 8.63 10.30
C HIS A 92 0.25 9.22 11.30
N GLY A 93 0.86 8.36 12.11
CA GLY A 93 1.85 8.77 13.09
C GLY A 93 3.28 8.38 12.71
N PRO A 94 4.22 8.40 13.66
CA PRO A 94 5.64 8.17 13.40
C PRO A 94 5.93 6.76 12.87
N VAL A 95 7.09 6.58 12.25
CA VAL A 95 7.61 5.26 11.83
C VAL A 95 8.88 4.94 12.64
N TYR A 96 8.97 3.74 13.20
CA TYR A 96 9.97 3.39 14.21
C TYR A 96 11.42 3.65 13.77
N HIS A 97 11.82 3.23 12.56
CA HIS A 97 13.20 3.36 12.08
C HIS A 97 13.63 4.82 11.81
N GLN A 98 12.69 5.75 11.69
CA GLN A 98 12.96 7.18 11.56
C GLN A 98 12.84 7.87 12.91
N GLU A 99 11.89 7.43 13.73
CA GLU A 99 11.39 8.16 14.89
C GLU A 99 11.07 7.21 16.06
N PRO A 100 12.09 6.52 16.62
CA PRO A 100 11.87 5.45 17.58
C PRO A 100 11.20 5.97 18.86
N THR A 101 11.66 7.10 19.40
CA THR A 101 11.12 7.69 20.63
C THR A 101 9.65 8.09 20.50
N ALA A 102 9.29 8.73 19.38
CA ALA A 102 7.90 9.12 19.12
C ALA A 102 7.01 7.88 18.95
N THR A 103 7.49 6.88 18.20
CA THR A 103 6.76 5.63 17.96
C THR A 103 6.49 4.87 19.26
N LEU A 104 7.52 4.69 20.11
CA LEU A 104 7.36 4.03 21.41
C LEU A 104 6.38 4.76 22.32
N LYS A 105 6.41 6.10 22.32
CA LYS A 105 5.45 6.90 23.09
C LYS A 105 4.02 6.67 22.62
N TRP A 106 3.79 6.69 21.30
CA TRP A 106 2.44 6.48 20.74
C TRP A 106 1.94 5.05 20.95
N LEU A 107 2.83 4.05 20.85
CA LEU A 107 2.53 2.66 21.18
C LEU A 107 2.09 2.50 22.63
N GLU A 108 2.80 3.14 23.57
CA GLU A 108 2.45 3.06 24.99
C GLU A 108 1.14 3.80 25.29
N THR A 109 0.92 4.98 24.71
CA THR A 109 -0.38 5.67 24.83
C THR A 109 -1.53 4.81 24.30
N TRP A 110 -1.37 4.25 23.10
CA TRP A 110 -2.36 3.35 22.53
C TRP A 110 -2.60 2.10 23.37
N ARG A 111 -1.54 1.52 23.95
CA ARG A 111 -1.65 0.38 24.86
C ARG A 111 -2.55 0.73 26.04
N LEU A 112 -2.26 1.83 26.72
CA LEU A 112 -3.03 2.29 27.88
C LEU A 112 -4.50 2.58 27.52
N GLU A 113 -4.76 3.25 26.41
CA GLU A 113 -6.12 3.51 25.90
C GLU A 113 -6.87 2.22 25.55
N THR A 114 -6.18 1.24 24.96
CA THR A 114 -6.75 -0.07 24.61
C THR A 114 -7.13 -0.86 25.86
N VAL A 115 -6.30 -0.78 26.92
CA VAL A 115 -6.59 -1.40 28.23
C VAL A 115 -7.78 -0.73 28.89
N ASP A 116 -7.80 0.60 28.96
CA ASP A 116 -8.88 1.38 29.58
C ASP A 116 -10.23 1.14 28.89
N ALA A 117 -10.24 1.11 27.55
CA ALA A 117 -11.44 0.87 26.76
C ALA A 117 -11.91 -0.60 26.78
N GLY A 118 -11.08 -1.55 27.24
CA GLY A 118 -11.37 -2.97 27.13
C GLY A 118 -11.57 -3.44 25.68
N ASP A 119 -10.77 -2.93 24.74
CA ASP A 119 -11.00 -3.15 23.30
C ASP A 119 -10.86 -4.62 22.90
N LEU A 120 -12.00 -5.26 22.61
CA LEU A 120 -12.10 -6.65 22.16
C LEU A 120 -11.86 -6.82 20.65
N THR A 121 -11.49 -5.77 19.93
CA THR A 121 -11.13 -5.85 18.52
C THR A 121 -9.96 -6.83 18.32
N PRO A 122 -10.03 -7.76 17.36
CA PRO A 122 -8.91 -8.62 17.02
C PRO A 122 -7.64 -7.81 16.75
N ILE A 123 -6.51 -8.20 17.35
CA ILE A 123 -5.24 -7.46 17.25
C ILE A 123 -4.80 -7.23 15.80
N PHE A 124 -5.06 -8.19 14.91
CA PHE A 124 -4.83 -8.02 13.47
C PHE A 124 -5.56 -6.80 12.89
N GLU A 125 -6.84 -6.62 13.27
CA GLU A 125 -7.62 -5.48 12.83
C GLU A 125 -7.09 -4.20 13.45
N ALA A 126 -6.81 -4.18 14.76
CA ALA A 126 -6.30 -3.01 15.47
C ALA A 126 -4.98 -2.49 14.87
N ILE A 127 -3.99 -3.37 14.63
CA ILE A 127 -2.73 -3.00 13.97
C ILE A 127 -3.01 -2.37 12.59
N LYS A 128 -3.86 -3.00 11.81
CA LYS A 128 -4.14 -2.56 10.43
C LYS A 128 -4.91 -1.24 10.38
N THR A 129 -5.83 -0.98 11.31
CA THR A 129 -6.71 0.21 11.25
C THR A 129 -6.13 1.42 11.95
N THR A 130 -5.25 1.24 12.93
CA THR A 130 -4.73 2.32 13.76
C THR A 130 -3.48 2.95 13.14
N GLN A 131 -3.70 3.68 12.03
CA GLN A 131 -2.73 4.49 11.27
C GLN A 131 -1.79 5.35 12.11
N ALA A 132 -2.36 5.88 13.18
CA ALA A 132 -1.68 6.74 14.14
C ALA A 132 -0.51 6.01 14.80
N VAL A 133 -0.64 4.71 15.07
CA VAL A 133 0.30 3.97 15.92
C VAL A 133 1.14 3.00 15.09
N PHE A 134 0.50 2.29 14.17
CA PHE A 134 1.11 1.27 13.34
C PHE A 134 1.24 1.78 11.90
N ASN A 135 1.85 2.96 11.73
CA ASN A 135 1.97 3.60 10.43
C ASN A 135 2.67 2.67 9.42
N GLY A 136 2.02 2.41 8.28
CA GLY A 136 2.54 1.55 7.23
C GLY A 136 2.22 0.06 7.41
N CYS A 137 1.67 -0.36 8.55
CA CYS A 137 1.30 -1.76 8.77
C CYS A 137 -0.01 -2.08 8.04
N GLY A 138 0.10 -2.72 6.87
CA GLY A 138 -1.04 -3.23 6.12
C GLY A 138 -1.48 -4.62 6.59
N ALA A 139 -2.31 -5.28 5.77
CA ALA A 139 -2.75 -6.64 6.05
C ALA A 139 -1.59 -7.64 6.02
N GLN A 140 -0.60 -7.43 5.16
CA GLN A 140 0.58 -8.28 5.11
C GLN A 140 1.40 -8.13 6.38
N GLU A 141 1.79 -6.89 6.70
CA GLU A 141 2.63 -6.56 7.83
C GLU A 141 1.99 -7.02 9.14
N ALA A 142 0.69 -6.77 9.36
CA ALA A 142 -0.01 -7.24 10.54
C ALA A 142 -0.01 -8.78 10.66
N THR A 143 -0.15 -9.51 9.55
CA THR A 143 -0.12 -10.98 9.55
C THR A 143 1.28 -11.50 9.92
N ASP A 144 2.29 -10.94 9.28
CA ASP A 144 3.68 -11.37 9.46
C ASP A 144 4.20 -11.00 10.87
N LEU A 145 3.88 -9.79 11.36
CA LEU A 145 4.18 -9.36 12.73
C LEU A 145 3.58 -10.32 13.77
N LEU A 146 2.32 -10.71 13.60
CA LEU A 146 1.64 -11.58 14.57
C LEU A 146 2.17 -13.03 14.53
N LEU A 147 2.57 -13.52 13.35
CA LEU A 147 3.29 -14.78 13.26
C LEU A 147 4.60 -14.73 14.05
N LEU A 148 5.43 -13.72 13.78
CA LEU A 148 6.75 -13.56 14.38
C LEU A 148 6.68 -13.27 15.89
N ALA A 149 5.61 -12.63 16.36
CA ALA A 149 5.37 -12.39 17.78
C ALA A 149 4.74 -13.59 18.51
N PHE A 150 4.43 -14.69 17.80
CA PHE A 150 3.70 -15.84 18.32
C PHE A 150 2.35 -15.44 18.96
N ILE A 151 1.61 -14.56 18.30
CA ILE A 151 0.30 -14.08 18.75
C ILE A 151 -0.76 -14.51 17.73
N HIS A 152 -1.83 -15.11 18.22
CA HIS A 152 -2.93 -15.51 17.36
C HIS A 152 -3.67 -14.28 16.83
N VAL A 153 -3.92 -14.24 15.52
CA VAL A 153 -4.51 -13.09 14.80
C VAL A 153 -5.87 -12.61 15.31
N GLN A 154 -6.63 -13.50 15.96
CA GLN A 154 -7.94 -13.21 16.56
C GLN A 154 -7.86 -12.76 18.03
N MET A 155 -6.68 -12.75 18.64
CA MET A 155 -6.52 -12.34 20.04
C MET A 155 -6.99 -10.89 20.22
N PRO A 156 -7.89 -10.61 21.17
CA PRO A 156 -8.32 -9.26 21.51
C PRO A 156 -7.14 -8.32 21.81
N ALA A 157 -7.19 -7.10 21.29
CA ALA A 157 -6.14 -6.09 21.48
C ALA A 157 -5.91 -5.82 22.98
N VAL A 158 -6.98 -5.74 23.79
CA VAL A 158 -6.86 -5.59 25.25
C VAL A 158 -6.00 -6.67 25.90
N TYR A 159 -6.14 -7.93 25.49
CA TYR A 159 -5.37 -9.03 26.08
C TYR A 159 -3.89 -8.95 25.68
N VAL A 160 -3.60 -8.55 24.45
CA VAL A 160 -2.22 -8.29 24.02
C VAL A 160 -1.60 -7.15 24.85
N CYS A 161 -2.37 -6.11 25.18
CA CYS A 161 -1.92 -4.91 25.88
C CYS A 161 -1.84 -5.03 27.42
N VAL A 162 -2.70 -5.85 28.03
CA VAL A 162 -2.74 -6.09 29.48
C VAL A 162 -1.60 -7.02 29.91
N HIS A 163 -1.34 -8.07 29.14
CA HIS A 163 -0.38 -9.10 29.55
C HIS A 163 1.06 -8.71 29.14
N PRO A 164 2.00 -8.60 30.10
CA PRO A 164 3.36 -8.16 29.79
C PRO A 164 4.07 -9.05 28.76
N GLU A 165 3.89 -10.37 28.82
CA GLU A 165 4.55 -11.31 27.90
C GLU A 165 4.13 -11.08 26.45
N THR A 166 2.83 -10.92 26.18
CA THR A 166 2.32 -10.67 24.81
C THR A 166 2.69 -9.28 24.33
N TRP A 167 2.63 -8.28 25.22
CA TRP A 167 3.02 -6.91 24.88
C TRP A 167 4.51 -6.81 24.54
N SER A 168 5.37 -7.45 25.33
CA SER A 168 6.81 -7.48 25.06
C SER A 168 7.13 -8.17 23.75
N ARG A 169 6.46 -9.29 23.43
CA ARG A 169 6.65 -9.97 22.12
C ARG A 169 6.25 -9.08 20.96
N ILE A 170 5.05 -8.49 20.97
CA ILE A 170 4.62 -7.63 19.84
C ILE A 170 5.51 -6.39 19.68
N LEU A 171 5.95 -5.78 20.79
CA LEU A 171 6.81 -4.60 20.75
C LEU A 171 8.18 -4.95 20.19
N ALA A 172 8.82 -6.02 20.69
CA ALA A 172 10.12 -6.49 20.19
C ALA A 172 10.04 -6.85 18.71
N THR A 173 9.03 -7.62 18.31
CA THR A 173 8.83 -8.01 16.91
C THR A 173 8.58 -6.81 16.01
N LEU A 174 7.82 -5.80 16.43
CA LEU A 174 7.60 -4.59 15.64
C LEU A 174 8.91 -3.84 15.37
N ILE A 175 9.74 -3.70 16.41
CA ILE A 175 11.05 -3.04 16.33
C ILE A 175 11.96 -3.78 15.35
N GLU A 176 12.10 -5.09 15.51
CA GLU A 176 12.94 -5.92 14.66
C GLU A 176 12.44 -5.96 13.21
N TYR A 177 11.12 -6.07 13.04
CA TYR A 177 10.50 -6.10 11.73
C TYR A 177 10.69 -4.78 10.98
N ASP A 178 10.49 -3.63 11.63
CA ASP A 178 10.70 -2.33 10.98
C ASP A 178 12.19 -2.08 10.68
N ALA A 179 13.10 -2.52 11.55
CA ALA A 179 14.54 -2.47 11.32
C ALA A 179 14.96 -3.30 10.09
N ASP A 180 14.49 -4.56 9.96
CA ASP A 180 14.75 -5.40 8.78
C ASP A 180 14.22 -4.72 7.51
N ARG A 181 13.03 -4.13 7.56
CA ARG A 181 12.44 -3.41 6.42
C ARG A 181 13.24 -2.18 6.02
N ALA A 182 13.76 -1.41 6.97
CA ALA A 182 14.59 -0.26 6.68
C ALA A 182 15.87 -0.63 5.90
N THR A 183 16.43 -1.83 6.14
CA THR A 183 17.59 -2.32 5.37
C THR A 183 17.27 -2.55 3.89
N LEU A 184 16.01 -2.82 3.54
CA LEU A 184 15.57 -3.03 2.16
C LEU A 184 15.47 -1.72 1.39
N VAL A 185 15.06 -0.64 2.06
CA VAL A 185 14.92 0.70 1.47
C VAL A 185 16.30 1.35 1.26
N ARG A 186 17.32 0.91 2.01
CA ARG A 186 18.71 1.37 1.89
C ARG A 186 19.64 0.23 1.48
N PRO A 187 19.47 -0.35 0.28
CA PRO A 187 20.25 -1.50 -0.11
C PRO A 187 21.72 -1.11 -0.24
N LYS A 188 22.62 -1.96 0.30
CA LYS A 188 24.08 -1.76 0.20
C LYS A 188 24.58 -1.72 -1.26
N LYS A 189 23.82 -2.32 -2.17
CA LYS A 189 24.06 -2.27 -3.62
C LYS A 189 22.96 -1.45 -4.27
N PRO A 190 23.27 -0.58 -5.25
CA PRO A 190 22.26 0.10 -6.04
C PRO A 190 21.25 -0.91 -6.60
N LEU A 191 19.95 -0.58 -6.49
CA LEU A 191 18.94 -1.39 -7.17
C LEU A 191 19.17 -1.34 -8.68
N PRO A 192 18.95 -2.45 -9.41
CA PRO A 192 19.10 -2.45 -10.85
C PRO A 192 18.16 -1.41 -11.46
N TYR A 193 18.64 -0.72 -12.50
CA TYR A 193 17.79 0.17 -13.28
C TYR A 193 16.76 -0.67 -14.04
N ILE A 194 15.48 -0.59 -13.64
CA ILE A 194 14.38 -1.39 -14.24
C ILE A 194 13.79 -0.72 -15.49
N SER A 195 14.16 0.54 -15.77
CA SER A 195 13.68 1.22 -16.97
C SER A 195 14.41 0.71 -18.22
N GLY A 196 13.64 0.54 -19.31
CA GLY A 196 14.16 -0.02 -20.54
C GLY A 196 13.15 0.07 -21.69
N PRO A 197 13.52 -0.43 -22.89
CA PRO A 197 12.68 -0.36 -24.09
C PRO A 197 11.44 -1.25 -24.00
N ARG A 198 11.38 -2.18 -23.04
CA ARG A 198 10.26 -3.09 -22.78
C ARG A 198 9.55 -2.68 -21.49
N PRO A 199 8.68 -1.65 -21.52
CA PRO A 199 8.08 -1.11 -20.30
C PRO A 199 7.21 -2.13 -19.56
N PHE A 200 6.59 -3.08 -20.27
CA PHE A 200 5.66 -4.06 -19.69
C PHE A 200 6.34 -5.36 -19.27
N ARG A 201 7.68 -5.40 -19.22
CA ARG A 201 8.42 -6.58 -18.78
C ARG A 201 8.17 -6.81 -17.29
N PHE A 202 7.76 -8.04 -16.95
CA PHE A 202 7.60 -8.40 -15.54
C PHE A 202 8.96 -8.48 -14.83
N ASN A 203 9.12 -7.72 -13.75
CA ASN A 203 10.32 -7.78 -12.91
C ASN A 203 10.28 -9.00 -11.97
N ALA A 204 10.59 -10.18 -12.51
CA ALA A 204 10.60 -11.42 -11.75
C ALA A 204 11.57 -11.37 -10.56
N ASP A 205 12.77 -10.82 -10.72
CA ASP A 205 13.77 -10.72 -9.64
C ASP A 205 13.25 -9.84 -8.48
N GLY A 206 12.71 -8.66 -8.78
CA GLY A 206 12.10 -7.79 -7.77
C GLY A 206 10.92 -8.46 -7.06
N HIS A 207 10.09 -9.19 -7.80
CA HIS A 207 8.99 -9.95 -7.23
C HIS A 207 9.48 -11.05 -6.27
N HIS A 208 10.44 -11.88 -6.68
CA HIS A 208 11.00 -12.92 -5.81
C HIS A 208 11.67 -12.34 -4.55
N LYS A 209 12.42 -11.24 -4.69
CA LYS A 209 13.01 -10.52 -3.56
C LYS A 209 11.97 -10.03 -2.57
N TYR A 210 10.85 -9.48 -3.06
CA TYR A 210 9.73 -9.06 -2.23
C TYR A 210 9.04 -10.26 -1.55
N LEU A 211 8.74 -11.32 -2.31
CA LEU A 211 8.08 -12.51 -1.80
C LEU A 211 8.85 -13.17 -0.67
N ASN A 212 10.19 -13.24 -0.76
CA ASN A 212 11.04 -13.78 0.30
C ASN A 212 10.92 -13.03 1.64
N ARG A 213 10.21 -11.90 1.67
CA ARG A 213 9.90 -11.12 2.86
C ARG A 213 8.45 -11.23 3.31
N ILE A 214 7.66 -12.13 2.71
CA ILE A 214 6.31 -12.44 3.16
C ILE A 214 6.36 -13.76 3.92
N TYR A 215 6.15 -13.69 5.22
CA TYR A 215 6.30 -14.84 6.12
C TYR A 215 5.03 -15.70 6.16
N SER A 216 3.86 -15.08 6.26
CA SER A 216 2.56 -15.77 6.38
C SER A 216 1.52 -15.30 5.37
N TYR A 217 1.47 -14.01 5.05
CA TYR A 217 0.35 -13.47 4.28
C TYR A 217 0.16 -14.17 2.92
N ARG A 218 -0.98 -14.85 2.73
CA ARG A 218 -1.32 -15.62 1.51
C ARG A 218 -0.32 -16.72 1.14
N ARG A 219 0.53 -17.14 2.07
CA ARG A 219 1.41 -18.30 1.87
C ARG A 219 0.61 -19.58 2.08
N SER A 220 0.91 -20.62 1.30
CA SER A 220 0.35 -21.95 1.54
C SER A 220 0.98 -22.70 2.70
N GLU A 221 2.23 -22.35 2.97
CA GLU A 221 3.07 -22.92 4.00
C GLU A 221 3.88 -21.82 4.65
N VAL A 222 4.12 -21.93 5.96
CA VAL A 222 5.05 -21.08 6.70
C VAL A 222 6.33 -21.88 6.95
N ILE A 223 7.48 -21.23 6.84
CA ILE A 223 8.78 -21.82 7.16
C ILE A 223 9.14 -21.37 8.57
N LEU A 224 9.28 -22.32 9.50
CA LEU A 224 9.67 -22.07 10.88
C LEU A 224 11.04 -22.69 11.18
N THR A 225 11.84 -22.03 12.01
CA THR A 225 13.07 -22.58 12.57
C THR A 225 12.77 -23.57 13.71
N ALA A 226 13.79 -24.31 14.15
CA ALA A 226 13.65 -25.17 15.34
C ALA A 226 13.26 -24.38 16.60
N GLU A 227 13.79 -23.17 16.76
CA GLU A 227 13.50 -22.27 17.88
C GLU A 227 12.05 -21.77 17.83
N ASP A 228 11.56 -21.40 16.65
CA ASP A 228 10.16 -20.99 16.46
C ASP A 228 9.19 -22.12 16.81
N LEU A 229 9.54 -23.36 16.47
CA LEU A 229 8.73 -24.54 16.78
C LEU A 229 8.68 -24.82 18.29
N VAL A 230 9.82 -24.74 18.98
CA VAL A 230 9.89 -24.88 20.45
C VAL A 230 9.05 -23.80 21.11
N THR A 231 9.23 -22.53 20.71
CA THR A 231 8.47 -21.41 21.25
C THR A 231 6.96 -21.56 21.01
N SER A 232 6.57 -21.92 19.78
CA SER A 232 5.15 -22.14 19.44
C SER A 232 4.53 -23.30 20.21
N HIS A 233 5.33 -24.34 20.48
CA HIS A 233 4.91 -25.49 21.29
C HIS A 233 4.73 -25.12 22.77
N ASP A 234 5.69 -24.39 23.35
CA ASP A 234 5.64 -23.99 24.76
C ASP A 234 4.47 -23.03 25.04
N LEU A 235 4.03 -22.31 24.00
CA LEU A 235 2.81 -21.50 23.99
C LEU A 235 1.55 -22.30 23.61
N GLY A 236 1.66 -23.58 23.26
CA GLY A 236 0.55 -24.46 22.89
C GLY A 236 -0.12 -24.12 21.55
N LEU A 237 0.47 -23.26 20.72
CA LEU A 237 -0.20 -22.67 19.54
C LEU A 237 -0.54 -23.69 18.44
N PHE A 238 0.08 -24.87 18.46
CA PHE A 238 -0.20 -25.98 17.54
C PHE A 238 -1.11 -27.08 18.11
N LEU A 239 -1.65 -26.90 19.32
CA LEU A 239 -2.59 -27.84 19.94
C LEU A 239 -4.01 -27.52 19.46
N SER A 240 -4.53 -28.24 18.47
CA SER A 240 -5.85 -27.96 17.87
C SER A 240 -7.04 -28.12 18.82
N ASP A 241 -6.86 -28.90 19.89
CA ASP A 241 -7.83 -29.11 20.95
C ASP A 241 -7.67 -28.11 22.10
N ALA A 242 -6.60 -27.31 22.14
CA ALA A 242 -6.40 -26.26 23.13
C ALA A 242 -7.21 -24.99 22.80
N SER A 243 -7.57 -24.25 23.85
CA SER A 243 -8.10 -22.89 23.76
C SER A 243 -7.02 -21.90 24.16
N ILE A 244 -6.92 -20.79 23.43
CA ILE A 244 -6.00 -19.70 23.75
C ILE A 244 -6.58 -18.88 24.90
N ASP A 245 -5.81 -18.73 25.96
CA ASP A 245 -6.13 -17.93 27.14
C ASP A 245 -5.76 -16.44 26.93
N PRO A 246 -6.24 -15.54 27.80
CA PRO A 246 -5.90 -14.12 27.72
C PRO A 246 -4.40 -13.81 27.75
N ASP A 247 -3.56 -14.66 28.37
CA ASP A 247 -2.10 -14.50 28.39
C ASP A 247 -1.40 -14.90 27.07
N GLY A 248 -2.18 -15.36 26.09
CA GLY A 248 -1.69 -15.78 24.77
C GLY A 248 -1.16 -17.21 24.72
N ARG A 249 -1.22 -17.98 25.82
CA ARG A 249 -0.90 -19.41 25.85
C ARG A 249 -2.14 -20.23 25.55
N ALA A 250 -1.99 -21.35 24.88
CA ALA A 250 -3.08 -22.30 24.64
C ALA A 250 -2.98 -23.47 25.60
N ARG A 251 -4.10 -23.79 26.26
CA ARG A 251 -4.21 -24.92 27.21
C ARG A 251 -5.34 -25.83 26.77
N ALA A 252 -5.09 -27.14 26.77
CA ALA A 252 -6.09 -28.15 26.50
C ALA A 252 -6.81 -28.55 27.79
N ALA A 253 -8.11 -28.79 27.70
CA ALA A 253 -8.92 -29.18 28.85
C ALA A 253 -8.57 -30.63 29.24
N GLY A 254 -7.72 -30.79 30.26
CA GLY A 254 -7.48 -32.10 30.90
C GLY A 254 -6.37 -32.96 30.29
N SER A 255 -5.51 -32.43 29.42
CA SER A 255 -4.32 -33.14 28.92
C SER A 255 -3.03 -32.57 29.51
N SER A 256 -2.21 -33.46 30.08
CA SER A 256 -0.77 -33.20 30.23
C SER A 256 -0.19 -32.94 28.83
N PRO A 257 0.79 -32.04 28.68
CA PRO A 257 1.35 -31.67 27.38
C PRO A 257 1.74 -32.94 26.64
N SER A 258 1.00 -33.26 25.56
CA SER A 258 1.30 -34.38 24.71
C SER A 258 2.70 -34.18 24.15
N SER A 259 3.59 -35.14 24.42
CA SER A 259 4.95 -35.11 23.90
C SER A 259 4.91 -34.94 22.40
N ILE A 260 5.44 -33.83 21.89
CA ILE A 260 5.59 -33.59 20.46
C ILE A 260 6.27 -34.82 19.84
N PRO A 261 5.89 -35.24 18.64
CA PRO A 261 6.87 -35.83 17.76
C PRO A 261 7.92 -34.76 17.44
N MET A 262 8.89 -34.54 18.35
CA MET A 262 10.15 -33.85 18.06
C MET A 262 10.95 -34.75 17.11
N THR A 263 10.43 -34.95 15.92
CA THR A 263 11.18 -35.57 14.85
C THR A 263 11.43 -34.51 13.80
N LEU A 264 12.21 -33.49 14.16
CA LEU A 264 13.27 -33.05 13.24
C LEU A 264 14.26 -34.22 13.13
N ARG A 265 13.83 -35.35 12.57
CA ARG A 265 14.60 -36.60 12.47
C ARG A 265 15.73 -36.53 11.43
N THR A 266 16.01 -35.34 10.93
CA THR A 266 16.95 -35.07 9.85
C THR A 266 17.51 -33.70 10.11
N GLY A 267 18.82 -33.47 9.99
CA GLY A 267 19.52 -32.19 10.26
C GLY A 267 19.11 -30.97 9.44
N ARG A 268 17.81 -30.76 9.22
CA ARG A 268 17.19 -29.59 8.61
C ARG A 268 17.01 -28.52 9.68
N LYS A 269 17.41 -27.29 9.36
CA LYS A 269 17.31 -26.12 10.25
C LYS A 269 15.91 -25.51 10.31
N THR A 270 15.04 -25.89 9.36
CA THR A 270 13.70 -25.33 9.19
C THR A 270 12.67 -26.40 8.83
N LEU A 271 11.41 -26.13 9.14
CA LEU A 271 10.25 -26.97 8.83
C LEU A 271 9.20 -26.14 8.09
N HIS A 272 8.54 -26.76 7.11
CA HIS A 272 7.40 -26.21 6.41
C HIS A 272 6.11 -26.69 7.09
N ILE A 273 5.26 -25.77 7.51
CA ILE A 273 3.98 -26.09 8.15
C ILE A 273 2.82 -25.49 7.36
N PRO A 274 1.65 -26.15 7.30
CA PRO A 274 0.48 -25.61 6.63
C PRO A 274 0.07 -24.26 7.21
N ASN A 275 -0.33 -23.34 6.33
CA ASN A 275 -0.89 -22.07 6.70
C ASN A 275 -2.39 -22.03 6.39
N PHE A 276 -3.15 -21.30 7.20
CA PHE A 276 -4.61 -21.26 7.07
C PHE A 276 -5.12 -19.84 6.85
N ALA A 277 -6.09 -19.71 5.94
CA ALA A 277 -6.88 -18.50 5.81
C ALA A 277 -7.94 -18.47 6.92
N ILE A 278 -7.89 -17.46 7.76
CA ILE A 278 -8.86 -17.22 8.83
C ILE A 278 -9.79 -16.09 8.39
N LYS A 279 -11.09 -16.39 8.29
CA LYS A 279 -12.10 -15.50 7.70
C LYS A 279 -13.18 -15.15 8.70
N TRP A 280 -13.47 -13.87 8.89
CA TRP A 280 -14.58 -13.40 9.72
C TRP A 280 -15.30 -12.21 9.08
N ARG A 281 -16.40 -11.81 9.71
CA ARG A 281 -17.17 -10.62 9.33
C ARG A 281 -17.40 -9.74 10.54
N LYS A 282 -17.33 -8.43 10.32
CA LYS A 282 -17.75 -7.38 11.25
C LYS A 282 -18.66 -6.43 10.47
N GLY A 283 -19.96 -6.51 10.73
CA GLY A 283 -20.98 -5.91 9.86
C GLY A 283 -20.88 -6.42 8.41
N ASN A 284 -20.85 -5.50 7.45
CA ASN A 284 -20.72 -5.80 6.01
C ASN A 284 -19.27 -6.02 5.54
N THR A 285 -18.30 -5.86 6.43
CA THR A 285 -16.89 -5.96 6.08
C THR A 285 -16.40 -7.39 6.30
N LYS A 286 -15.83 -7.99 5.25
CA LYS A 286 -15.18 -9.30 5.30
C LYS A 286 -13.69 -9.11 5.58
N TYR A 287 -13.18 -9.88 6.53
CA TYR A 287 -11.76 -9.91 6.87
C TYR A 287 -11.19 -11.29 6.51
N VAL A 288 -9.97 -11.28 5.98
CA VAL A 288 -9.18 -12.48 5.69
C VAL A 288 -7.77 -12.22 6.19
N THR A 289 -7.31 -13.07 7.09
CA THR A 289 -5.93 -13.08 7.61
C THR A 289 -5.35 -14.49 7.47
N TYR A 290 -4.08 -14.68 7.84
CA TYR A 290 -3.37 -15.93 7.69
C TYR A 290 -2.58 -16.29 8.96
N SER A 291 -2.67 -17.54 9.40
CA SER A 291 -1.85 -18.02 10.51
C SER A 291 -1.71 -19.53 10.44
N PRO A 292 -0.53 -20.09 10.79
CA PRO A 292 -0.35 -21.52 10.89
C PRO A 292 -0.83 -22.08 12.25
N PHE A 293 -1.12 -21.22 13.23
CA PHE A 293 -1.51 -21.66 14.57
C PHE A 293 -2.87 -22.37 14.54
N THR A 294 -2.92 -23.55 15.16
CA THR A 294 -4.10 -24.42 15.14
C THR A 294 -4.91 -24.35 16.43
N ALA A 295 -4.34 -23.82 17.51
CA ALA A 295 -5.07 -23.55 18.76
C ALA A 295 -6.34 -22.74 18.50
N ARG A 296 -7.37 -22.99 19.30
CA ARG A 296 -8.69 -22.40 19.11
C ARG A 296 -8.77 -21.05 19.83
N PRO A 297 -9.28 -19.99 19.19
CA PRO A 297 -9.73 -18.80 19.90
C PRO A 297 -10.69 -19.17 21.03
N ALA A 298 -10.63 -18.43 22.15
CA ALA A 298 -11.63 -18.60 23.20
C ALA A 298 -13.04 -18.33 22.67
N ALA A 299 -14.04 -18.96 23.29
CA ALA A 299 -15.43 -18.95 22.79
C ALA A 299 -16.05 -17.54 22.70
N ASN A 300 -15.57 -16.60 23.50
CA ASN A 300 -15.99 -15.21 23.53
C ASN A 300 -15.27 -14.31 22.52
N TRP A 301 -14.27 -14.82 21.77
CA TRP A 301 -13.57 -14.06 20.74
C TRP A 301 -14.39 -14.01 19.44
N GLN A 302 -13.98 -13.13 18.52
CA GLN A 302 -14.60 -13.00 17.20
C GLN A 302 -14.65 -14.36 16.48
N LYS A 303 -15.84 -14.87 16.16
CA LYS A 303 -15.99 -16.12 15.41
C LYS A 303 -15.38 -15.99 14.01
N ALA A 304 -14.60 -16.99 13.61
CA ALA A 304 -14.00 -17.08 12.28
C ALA A 304 -14.03 -18.51 11.75
N ILE A 305 -13.96 -18.63 10.43
CA ILE A 305 -13.82 -19.89 9.71
C ILE A 305 -12.36 -20.03 9.31
N ARG A 306 -11.77 -21.20 9.59
CA ARG A 306 -10.42 -21.56 9.16
C ARG A 306 -10.53 -22.44 7.92
N GLU A 307 -9.78 -22.09 6.87
CA GLU A 307 -9.70 -22.86 5.63
C GLU A 307 -8.25 -23.01 5.20
N THR A 308 -7.92 -24.09 4.50
CA THR A 308 -6.65 -24.20 3.78
C THR A 308 -6.55 -23.08 2.74
N THR A 309 -5.39 -22.47 2.62
CA THR A 309 -5.14 -21.46 1.59
C THR A 309 -5.22 -22.10 0.19
N GLY A 310 -6.15 -21.65 -0.65
CA GLY A 310 -6.34 -22.22 -1.99
C GLY A 310 -5.32 -21.81 -3.05
N SER A 311 -4.40 -20.88 -2.74
CA SER A 311 -3.32 -20.46 -3.63
C SER A 311 -2.18 -19.83 -2.83
N ASP A 312 -0.94 -19.98 -3.31
CA ASP A 312 0.23 -19.34 -2.71
C ASP A 312 0.52 -17.97 -3.34
N VAL A 313 0.93 -17.00 -2.54
CA VAL A 313 1.35 -15.66 -3.00
C VAL A 313 2.47 -15.70 -4.06
N ARG A 314 3.28 -16.77 -4.10
CA ARG A 314 4.28 -17.03 -5.17
C ARG A 314 3.67 -17.14 -6.56
N GLU A 315 2.40 -17.53 -6.64
CA GLU A 315 1.65 -17.72 -7.88
C GLU A 315 0.77 -16.51 -8.20
N GLU A 316 0.72 -15.51 -7.31
CA GLU A 316 -0.10 -14.32 -7.45
C GLU A 316 0.60 -13.25 -8.30
N TYR A 317 0.35 -13.31 -9.60
CA TYR A 317 0.70 -12.22 -10.53
C TYR A 317 -0.49 -11.25 -10.68
N ASN A 318 -0.21 -9.95 -10.76
CA ASN A 318 -1.24 -8.92 -10.98
C ASN A 318 -2.37 -8.95 -9.94
N LYS A 319 -2.12 -9.44 -8.73
CA LYS A 319 -2.95 -9.16 -7.56
C LYS A 319 -2.26 -8.06 -6.76
N THR A 320 -3.01 -7.02 -6.42
CA THR A 320 -2.48 -5.95 -5.58
C THR A 320 -2.21 -6.54 -4.20
N THR A 321 -0.96 -6.89 -3.93
CA THR A 321 -0.46 -7.04 -2.57
C THR A 321 -0.12 -5.62 -2.12
N LEU A 322 -1.02 -4.99 -1.37
CA LEU A 322 -0.73 -3.71 -0.75
C LEU A 322 0.43 -3.95 0.25
N GLY A 323 1.66 -3.71 -0.19
CA GLY A 323 2.81 -3.49 0.67
C GLY A 323 2.89 -2.01 1.10
N LEU A 324 3.62 -1.76 2.19
CA LEU A 324 3.97 -0.45 2.77
C LEU A 324 3.43 0.77 2.02
N TYR A 325 2.23 1.16 2.43
CA TYR A 325 1.60 2.46 2.24
C TYR A 325 1.34 2.93 0.78
N SER A 326 0.14 2.58 0.32
CA SER A 326 -0.52 3.03 -0.89
C SER A 326 -0.85 4.53 -0.91
N PHE A 327 -0.25 5.26 -1.86
CA PHE A 327 -0.88 6.19 -2.80
C PHE A 327 -1.73 7.38 -2.26
N ARG A 328 -1.96 7.54 -0.95
CA ARG A 328 -2.73 8.67 -0.41
C ARG A 328 -2.05 10.02 -0.71
N LEU A 329 -0.71 10.01 -0.84
CA LEU A 329 0.08 11.12 -1.36
C LEU A 329 -0.41 11.65 -2.72
N PHE A 330 -0.90 10.80 -3.63
CA PHE A 330 -1.27 11.25 -4.98
C PHE A 330 -2.61 12.00 -5.03
N VAL A 331 -3.58 11.61 -4.20
CA VAL A 331 -4.87 12.31 -4.16
C VAL A 331 -4.76 13.60 -3.33
N ASP A 332 -4.01 13.55 -2.23
CA ASP A 332 -3.89 14.69 -1.31
C ASP A 332 -2.84 15.73 -1.80
N CYS A 333 -1.80 15.35 -2.58
CA CYS A 333 -0.88 16.31 -3.22
C CYS A 333 -1.46 16.99 -4.47
N ILE A 334 -2.40 16.35 -5.18
CA ILE A 334 -3.16 17.05 -6.24
C ILE A 334 -4.17 18.02 -5.59
N TRP A 335 -4.66 17.68 -4.39
CA TRP A 335 -5.50 18.58 -3.61
C TRP A 335 -4.73 19.77 -3.06
N SER A 336 -3.47 19.58 -2.60
CA SER A 336 -2.65 20.66 -2.03
C SER A 336 -2.35 21.78 -3.05
N ALA A 337 -2.21 21.51 -4.35
CA ALA A 337 -2.09 22.58 -5.36
C ALA A 337 -3.37 23.44 -5.52
N LYS A 338 -4.54 22.85 -5.29
CA LYS A 338 -5.86 23.53 -5.35
C LYS A 338 -6.26 24.18 -4.02
N THR A 339 -5.74 23.72 -2.88
CA THR A 339 -6.02 24.30 -1.55
C THR A 339 -4.94 25.28 -1.09
N LEU A 340 -3.71 25.18 -1.62
CA LEU A 340 -2.65 26.19 -1.50
C LEU A 340 -2.83 27.33 -2.52
N SER A 341 -4.03 27.48 -3.11
CA SER A 341 -4.41 28.65 -3.91
C SER A 341 -4.67 29.88 -3.02
N GLY A 342 -3.84 30.08 -2.01
CA GLY A 342 -3.56 31.37 -1.40
C GLY A 342 -2.21 31.83 -1.94
N GLU A 343 -2.07 33.12 -2.23
CA GLU A 343 -0.91 33.75 -2.86
C GLU A 343 0.44 33.28 -2.29
N GLY A 344 1.03 32.26 -2.91
CA GLY A 344 2.26 31.69 -2.36
C GLY A 344 2.73 30.37 -2.98
N LEU A 345 2.22 29.97 -4.15
CA LEU A 345 2.74 28.78 -4.81
C LEU A 345 4.23 28.97 -5.16
N PRO A 346 5.10 28.01 -4.81
CA PRO A 346 6.48 28.01 -5.25
C PRO A 346 6.56 28.00 -6.77
N LYS A 347 7.02 29.10 -7.36
CA LYS A 347 7.39 29.10 -8.79
C LYS A 347 8.66 28.26 -8.92
N GLY A 348 8.52 27.00 -9.34
CA GLY A 348 9.67 26.17 -9.71
C GLY A 348 10.63 26.93 -10.64
N ARG A 349 11.94 26.75 -10.46
CA ARG A 349 12.94 27.42 -11.31
C ARG A 349 12.76 26.93 -12.75
N ARG A 350 12.57 27.86 -13.68
CA ARG A 350 12.47 27.54 -15.12
C ARG A 350 13.77 26.84 -15.56
N PRO A 351 13.69 25.70 -16.27
CA PRO A 351 14.88 25.07 -16.84
C PRO A 351 15.68 26.07 -17.67
N LEU A 352 17.01 26.03 -17.54
CA LEU A 352 17.88 26.83 -18.38
C LEU A 352 18.03 26.15 -19.75
N GLU A 353 18.12 26.97 -20.78
CA GLU A 353 18.50 26.60 -22.14
C GLU A 353 19.79 27.34 -22.48
N THR A 354 20.74 26.58 -23.02
CA THR A 354 22.02 27.12 -23.45
C THR A 354 21.82 27.77 -24.83
N VAL A 355 22.07 29.08 -24.91
CA VAL A 355 22.00 29.87 -26.14
C VAL A 355 23.37 30.51 -26.34
N GLY A 356 24.15 29.96 -27.28
CA GLY A 356 25.56 30.30 -27.45
C GLY A 356 26.38 29.90 -26.22
N SER A 357 27.14 30.85 -25.68
CA SER A 357 27.91 30.71 -24.43
C SER A 357 27.14 31.08 -23.16
N SER A 358 25.84 31.38 -23.26
CA SER A 358 25.00 31.84 -22.14
C SER A 358 23.89 30.85 -21.78
N ASN A 359 23.44 30.89 -20.52
CA ASN A 359 22.28 30.12 -20.07
C ASN A 359 21.10 31.07 -19.81
N ARG A 360 19.97 30.87 -20.52
CA ARG A 360 18.73 31.65 -20.33
C ARG A 360 17.60 30.74 -19.85
N LYS A 361 16.70 31.26 -19.01
CA LYS A 361 15.47 30.53 -18.64
C LYS A 361 14.63 30.24 -19.88
N ARG A 362 14.19 28.99 -20.05
CA ARG A 362 13.26 28.62 -21.13
C ARG A 362 11.99 29.48 -21.08
N PRO A 363 11.50 29.97 -22.23
CA PRO A 363 10.22 30.66 -22.30
C PRO A 363 9.08 29.71 -21.91
N LEU A 364 8.06 30.24 -21.23
CA LEU A 364 6.86 29.45 -20.92
C LEU A 364 6.12 29.06 -22.20
N ALA A 365 5.36 27.97 -22.16
CA ALA A 365 4.53 27.54 -23.30
C ALA A 365 3.60 28.66 -23.83
N LYS A 366 3.17 29.59 -22.97
CA LYS A 366 2.40 30.79 -23.33
C LYS A 366 3.23 31.94 -23.93
N GLU A 367 4.53 31.97 -23.64
CA GLU A 367 5.50 32.95 -24.17
C GLU A 367 6.06 32.48 -25.52
N ILE A 368 6.02 31.17 -25.79
CA ILE A 368 6.18 30.60 -27.12
C ILE A 368 4.93 30.99 -27.92
N LYS A 369 4.85 32.24 -28.36
CA LYS A 369 3.90 32.63 -29.41
C LYS A 369 4.14 31.65 -30.55
N ARG A 370 3.10 30.91 -30.96
CA ARG A 370 3.07 30.21 -32.24
C ARG A 370 3.58 31.20 -33.29
N THR A 371 4.80 31.00 -33.78
CA THR A 371 5.20 31.44 -35.11
C THR A 371 4.38 30.62 -36.10
N ALA A 372 3.07 30.87 -36.11
CA ALA A 372 2.19 30.42 -37.15
C ALA A 372 2.60 31.23 -38.38
N ALA A 373 2.92 30.51 -39.46
CA ALA A 373 3.13 31.06 -40.78
C ALA A 373 2.01 32.05 -41.14
N PRO A 374 2.31 33.11 -41.92
CA PRO A 374 1.35 34.15 -42.24
C PRO A 374 0.08 33.53 -42.86
N LYS A 375 -1.07 33.84 -42.26
CA LYS A 375 -2.38 33.44 -42.80
C LYS A 375 -2.55 34.12 -44.17
N THR A 376 -2.44 33.35 -45.25
CA THR A 376 -2.92 33.75 -46.57
C THR A 376 -4.42 34.07 -46.47
N LYS A 377 -4.78 35.33 -46.75
CA LYS A 377 -6.16 35.81 -46.83
C LYS A 377 -6.93 34.95 -47.85
N ARG A 378 -7.91 34.18 -47.40
CA ARG A 378 -8.93 33.62 -48.30
C ARG A 378 -9.84 34.75 -48.76
N ARG A 379 -10.00 34.87 -50.08
CA ARG A 379 -10.95 35.75 -50.76
C ARG A 379 -12.38 35.42 -50.30
N ARG A 380 -13.18 36.46 -50.05
CA ARG A 380 -14.63 36.38 -49.86
C ARG A 380 -15.27 35.90 -51.16
N VAL A 381 -16.16 34.92 -51.06
CA VAL A 381 -17.27 34.74 -52.00
C VAL A 381 -18.52 35.05 -51.18
N MET A 382 -19.29 36.03 -51.66
CA MET A 382 -20.66 36.27 -51.23
C MET A 382 -21.53 35.17 -51.85
N ASP A 383 -22.46 34.61 -51.09
CA ASP A 383 -23.81 34.44 -51.62
C ASP A 383 -24.85 34.53 -50.52
N GLU A 384 -26.04 34.87 -50.99
CA GLU A 384 -27.14 35.60 -50.37
C GLU A 384 -27.97 34.82 -49.35
N ASN A 385 -28.76 35.61 -48.60
CA ASN A 385 -29.69 35.25 -47.53
C ASN A 385 -30.78 34.24 -47.95
N GLU A 386 -31.37 33.56 -46.96
CA GLU A 386 -32.78 33.80 -46.60
C GLU A 386 -33.17 33.18 -45.24
N ASN A 387 -33.92 33.98 -44.49
CA ASN A 387 -34.84 33.67 -43.38
C ASN A 387 -34.27 33.54 -41.94
N ILE A 388 -34.19 34.74 -41.33
CA ILE A 388 -34.40 35.02 -39.92
C ILE A 388 -35.90 35.36 -39.75
N ASP A 389 -36.55 34.86 -38.69
CA ASP A 389 -37.31 35.77 -37.85
C ASP A 389 -37.28 35.39 -36.36
N VAL A 390 -37.23 36.45 -35.55
CA VAL A 390 -36.92 36.51 -34.12
C VAL A 390 -38.19 36.87 -33.35
N THR A 391 -38.33 36.42 -32.10
CA THR A 391 -38.77 37.22 -30.92
C THR A 391 -38.89 36.30 -29.70
N GLU A 392 -38.03 36.47 -28.69
CA GLU A 392 -38.16 37.29 -27.46
C GLU A 392 -38.77 36.53 -26.27
N GLY A 393 -38.17 36.69 -25.08
CA GLY A 393 -38.76 36.17 -23.84
C GLY A 393 -37.81 36.00 -22.65
N ILE A 394 -37.26 37.11 -22.16
CA ILE A 394 -36.64 37.23 -20.83
C ILE A 394 -37.65 36.82 -19.74
N ARG A 395 -37.23 36.06 -18.70
CA ARG A 395 -37.69 36.31 -17.32
C ARG A 395 -36.81 35.71 -16.23
N THR A 396 -36.48 36.60 -15.30
CA THR A 396 -35.81 36.44 -14.01
C THR A 396 -36.78 36.03 -12.90
N ARG A 397 -36.18 35.50 -11.81
CA ARG A 397 -36.62 35.45 -10.40
C ARG A 397 -38.07 35.86 -10.06
N SER A 398 -38.74 35.02 -9.26
CA SER A 398 -39.51 35.52 -8.12
C SER A 398 -39.37 34.59 -6.91
N GLY A 399 -39.07 35.19 -5.76
CA GLY A 399 -39.43 34.63 -4.48
C GLY A 399 -40.80 35.15 -4.09
N ARG A 400 -41.53 34.38 -3.28
CA ARG A 400 -42.62 34.91 -2.45
C ARG A 400 -42.69 34.15 -1.13
N ARG A 401 -42.67 34.92 -0.06
CA ARG A 401 -43.04 34.59 1.32
C ARG A 401 -44.55 34.82 1.51
N LEU A 402 -45.07 34.23 2.60
CA LEU A 402 -46.41 34.35 3.23
C LEU A 402 -47.49 33.52 2.52
N ASN A 403 -48.27 32.68 3.19
CA ASN A 403 -48.75 32.70 4.59
C ASN A 403 -48.15 31.67 5.54
#